data_AF-A0A7X0LIF0-F1
#
_entry.id   AF-A0A7X0LIF0-F1
#
_cell.length_a   1.000
_cell.length_b   1.000
_cell.length_c   1.000
_cell.angle_alpha   90.00
_cell.angle_beta   90.00
_cell.angle_gamma   90.00
#
_symmetry.space_group_name_H-M   'P 1'
#
loop_
_entity.id
_entity.type
_entity.pdbx_description
1 polymer ?
#
loop_
_entity_poly.entity_id
_entity_poly.type
_entity_poly.pdbx_seq_one_letter_code
_entity_poly.pdbx_strand_id
1 'polypeptide(L)'
;MKFLPVFCLALLAACAAHPPKPGGGETAARTAANDVLIFRDGDEWKARFRFATDAPVWAFERSAMLRAEQRPWRPESWEVTTPGVSLERVGDFDAFVAADGDVPREVTIRFRPLAKDLVADYDPAIRLSDGTLALYGGHFKIFPKESREAAAALREPQDYPTRIALTAAGTPLLFGGQRVTRADDVGDNYVYVGEVAVSADDPVATILDPGLPAWISTRLRDFTPAVFRDFETRMGPHKSGRPMVIASWAGTDFAGVSTGGSVSPGMITMRLEGKQLLKETPGALNQMRWFIAHEAAHFWLGETVRYATPDEAWITEGGADYLAMQAAVRADASYDAKAFMADARSDCIAALARGSLADARRRNDQRAYYACGALFAKAVDDAGRSRGKGFADFVRGLIRDDADGQVTGAEWLSAARAFGISDARIGRIEAMIAGKVDAAPAIDALVAD
;
A
#
# COMPACT_ATOMS: atom_id res chain seq x y z
N MET A 1 33.25 3.03 22.46
CA MET A 1 32.38 1.84 22.30
C MET A 1 31.94 1.79 20.85
N LYS A 2 32.34 0.75 20.11
CA LYS A 2 31.98 0.59 18.70
C LYS A 2 30.50 0.18 18.62
N PHE A 3 29.67 0.97 17.94
CA PHE A 3 28.27 0.66 17.69
C PHE A 3 28.19 -0.63 16.86
N LEU A 4 27.47 -1.63 17.36
CA LEU A 4 27.09 -2.80 16.58
C LEU A 4 26.12 -2.34 15.47
N PRO A 5 26.28 -2.77 14.21
CA PRO A 5 25.33 -2.44 13.17
C PRO A 5 23.97 -3.08 13.50
N VAL A 6 22.94 -2.25 13.60
CA VAL A 6 21.55 -2.69 13.69
C VAL A 6 21.19 -3.29 12.34
N PHE A 7 21.06 -4.61 12.27
CA PHE A 7 20.50 -5.30 11.11
C PHE A 7 18.98 -5.07 11.10
N CYS A 8 18.55 -3.98 10.47
CA CYS A 8 17.15 -3.68 10.23
C CYS A 8 16.78 -4.26 8.86
N LEU A 9 15.91 -5.27 8.82
CA LEU A 9 15.40 -5.80 7.56
C LEU A 9 14.04 -5.16 7.32
N ALA A 10 14.02 -4.05 6.57
CA ALA A 10 12.79 -3.50 6.03
C ALA A 10 12.39 -4.34 4.82
N LEU A 11 11.51 -5.31 5.02
CA LEU A 11 10.78 -5.93 3.93
C LEU A 11 9.61 -5.00 3.61
N LEU A 12 9.86 -3.98 2.79
CA LEU A 12 8.80 -3.46 1.94
C LEU A 12 8.42 -4.63 1.04
N ALA A 13 7.32 -5.31 1.35
CA ALA A 13 6.64 -6.08 0.31
C ALA A 13 6.43 -5.06 -0.81
N ALA A 14 7.04 -5.32 -1.97
CA ALA A 14 6.97 -4.45 -3.14
C ALA A 14 5.57 -3.85 -3.16
N CYS A 15 5.46 -2.51 -3.18
CA CYS A 15 4.21 -1.83 -3.40
C CYS A 15 3.53 -2.57 -4.56
N ALA A 16 2.61 -3.47 -4.25
CA ALA A 16 1.73 -4.06 -5.24
C ALA A 16 0.66 -2.99 -5.47
N ALA A 17 1.13 -1.78 -5.80
CA ALA A 17 0.37 -0.75 -6.46
C ALA A 17 0.09 -1.32 -7.85
N HIS A 18 -0.89 -2.23 -7.91
CA HIS A 18 -1.73 -2.24 -9.07
C HIS A 18 -2.36 -0.85 -9.08
N PRO A 19 -2.09 -0.01 -10.09
CA PRO A 19 -2.79 1.26 -10.19
C PRO A 19 -4.29 0.92 -10.19
N PRO A 20 -5.11 1.46 -9.27
CA PRO A 20 -6.55 1.38 -9.43
C PRO A 20 -6.87 2.02 -10.79
N LYS A 21 -7.56 1.27 -11.65
CA LYS A 21 -7.96 1.76 -12.96
C LYS A 21 -8.75 3.07 -12.80
N PRO A 22 -8.57 4.05 -13.70
CA PRO A 22 -9.40 5.24 -13.71
C PRO A 22 -10.87 4.84 -13.84
N GLY A 23 -11.70 5.37 -12.94
CA GLY A 23 -13.15 5.23 -13.00
C GLY A 23 -13.66 5.96 -14.23
N GLY A 24 -13.80 5.24 -15.35
CA GLY A 24 -14.48 5.72 -16.53
C GLY A 24 -15.94 5.99 -16.20
N GLY A 25 -16.29 7.27 -16.11
CA GLY A 25 -17.68 7.72 -16.11
C GLY A 25 -18.29 7.46 -17.48
N GLU A 26 -18.82 6.28 -17.69
CA GLU A 26 -19.78 5.99 -18.74
C GLU A 26 -21.02 5.37 -18.08
N THR A 27 -22.18 5.96 -18.35
CA THR A 27 -23.50 5.44 -18.01
C THR A 27 -23.73 4.13 -18.77
N ALA A 28 -23.13 3.05 -18.27
CA ALA A 28 -23.30 1.69 -18.79
C ALA A 28 -24.52 1.05 -18.14
N ALA A 29 -25.30 0.34 -18.95
CA ALA A 29 -26.31 -0.60 -18.49
C ALA A 29 -25.75 -1.42 -17.32
N ARG A 30 -26.49 -1.54 -16.20
CA ARG A 30 -26.04 -2.22 -14.97
C ARG A 30 -25.38 -3.55 -15.34
N THR A 31 -24.05 -3.58 -15.37
CA THR A 31 -23.29 -4.80 -15.62
C THR A 31 -23.68 -5.79 -14.53
N ALA A 32 -24.00 -7.02 -14.93
CA ALA A 32 -24.38 -8.05 -13.99
C ALA A 32 -23.23 -8.25 -12.98
N ALA A 33 -23.48 -7.97 -11.70
CA ALA A 33 -22.45 -7.92 -10.67
C ALA A 33 -22.82 -8.81 -9.50
N ASN A 34 -21.83 -9.51 -8.96
CA ASN A 34 -21.99 -10.37 -7.80
C ASN A 34 -22.27 -9.53 -6.55
N ASP A 35 -23.01 -10.09 -5.60
CA ASP A 35 -23.14 -9.54 -4.25
C ASP A 35 -22.52 -10.48 -3.23
N VAL A 36 -21.64 -9.95 -2.39
CA VAL A 36 -21.07 -10.66 -1.25
C VAL A 36 -21.46 -9.94 0.03
N LEU A 37 -22.15 -10.65 0.92
CA LEU A 37 -22.39 -10.20 2.28
C LEU A 37 -21.52 -11.01 3.24
N ILE A 38 -20.53 -10.35 3.83
CA ILE A 38 -19.74 -10.87 4.96
C ILE A 38 -20.47 -10.48 6.24
N PHE A 39 -20.71 -11.43 7.13
CA PHE A 39 -21.41 -11.14 8.37
C PHE A 39 -20.94 -12.02 9.52
N ARG A 40 -20.99 -11.45 10.73
CA ARG A 40 -20.79 -12.18 11.98
C ARG A 40 -22.13 -12.52 12.60
N ASP A 41 -22.35 -13.80 12.88
CA ASP A 41 -23.53 -14.38 13.51
C ASP A 41 -23.10 -15.10 14.80
N GLY A 42 -23.30 -14.45 15.95
CA GLY A 42 -22.67 -14.87 17.21
C GLY A 42 -21.14 -14.79 17.11
N ASP A 43 -20.47 -15.92 17.32
CA ASP A 43 -19.00 -16.03 17.18
C ASP A 43 -18.56 -16.61 15.83
N GLU A 44 -19.50 -16.90 14.94
CA GLU A 44 -19.20 -17.48 13.63
C GLU A 44 -19.18 -16.40 12.53
N TRP A 45 -18.12 -16.40 11.73
CA TRP A 45 -18.05 -15.59 10.53
C TRP A 45 -18.61 -16.36 9.34
N LYS A 46 -19.47 -15.71 8.56
CA LYS A 46 -20.09 -16.25 7.36
C LYS A 46 -19.93 -15.28 6.21
N ALA A 47 -19.88 -15.80 5.00
CA ALA A 47 -20.06 -14.99 3.80
C ALA A 47 -21.07 -15.65 2.88
N ARG A 48 -21.99 -14.83 2.35
CA ARG A 48 -22.99 -15.23 1.36
C ARG A 48 -22.67 -14.55 0.05
N PHE A 49 -22.39 -15.36 -0.96
CA PHE A 49 -22.17 -14.98 -2.34
C PHE A 49 -23.46 -15.14 -3.12
N ARG A 50 -23.81 -14.14 -3.93
CA ARG A 50 -24.90 -14.19 -4.91
C ARG A 50 -24.35 -13.89 -6.29
N PHE A 51 -24.50 -14.84 -7.19
CA PHE A 51 -23.87 -14.81 -8.50
C PHE A 51 -24.76 -14.21 -9.58
N ALA A 52 -24.17 -13.33 -10.36
CA ALA A 52 -24.87 -12.59 -11.40
C ALA A 52 -25.16 -13.41 -12.67
N THR A 53 -24.39 -14.48 -12.91
CA THR A 53 -24.59 -15.45 -13.99
C THR A 53 -24.54 -16.89 -13.48
N ASP A 54 -24.99 -17.85 -14.29
CA ASP A 54 -24.73 -19.26 -14.08
C ASP A 54 -23.31 -19.58 -14.61
N ALA A 55 -22.59 -20.42 -13.87
CA ALA A 55 -21.30 -20.97 -14.27
C ALA A 55 -20.96 -22.21 -13.42
N PRO A 56 -20.30 -23.23 -13.99
CA PRO A 56 -19.89 -24.43 -13.25
C PRO A 56 -18.70 -24.18 -12.32
N VAL A 57 -17.93 -23.11 -12.55
CA VAL A 57 -16.77 -22.72 -11.76
C VAL A 57 -16.80 -21.23 -11.47
N TRP A 58 -16.51 -20.87 -10.23
CA TRP A 58 -16.30 -19.48 -9.79
C TRP A 58 -14.94 -19.36 -9.11
N ALA A 59 -13.98 -18.74 -9.77
CA ALA A 59 -12.60 -18.62 -9.32
C ALA A 59 -12.33 -17.30 -8.59
N PHE A 60 -11.58 -17.33 -7.50
CA PHE A 60 -11.25 -16.13 -6.71
C PHE A 60 -10.13 -15.32 -7.37
N GLU A 61 -10.30 -14.01 -7.46
CA GLU A 61 -9.30 -13.09 -8.05
C GLU A 61 -7.94 -13.18 -7.35
N ARG A 62 -7.95 -13.36 -6.02
CA ARG A 62 -6.76 -13.45 -5.18
C ARG A 62 -6.58 -14.87 -4.68
N SER A 63 -5.55 -15.59 -5.09
CA SER A 63 -5.34 -17.00 -4.70
C SER A 63 -3.91 -17.30 -4.23
N ALA A 64 -3.28 -16.29 -3.61
CA ALA A 64 -1.93 -16.39 -3.09
C ALA A 64 -1.76 -17.54 -2.07
N MET A 65 -0.52 -17.95 -1.89
CA MET A 65 -0.15 -19.00 -0.93
C MET A 65 0.25 -18.38 0.41
N LEU A 66 0.15 -19.15 1.49
CA LEU A 66 0.78 -18.82 2.76
C LEU A 66 2.30 -18.67 2.55
N ARG A 67 2.89 -17.59 3.07
CA ARG A 67 4.33 -17.33 2.86
C ARG A 67 5.22 -18.39 3.48
N ALA A 68 4.93 -18.83 4.71
CA ALA A 68 5.75 -19.80 5.40
C ALA A 68 5.52 -21.23 4.89
N GLU A 69 4.26 -21.62 4.70
CA GLU A 69 3.89 -22.99 4.35
C GLU A 69 3.81 -23.27 2.84
N GLN A 70 3.81 -22.24 1.98
CA GLN A 70 3.73 -22.36 0.52
C GLN A 70 2.54 -23.22 0.03
N ARG A 71 1.39 -23.09 0.71
CA ARG A 71 0.15 -23.81 0.38
C ARG A 71 -1.06 -22.87 0.36
N PRO A 72 -2.18 -23.27 -0.26
CA PRO A 72 -3.41 -22.48 -0.27
C PRO A 72 -3.89 -22.18 1.16
N TRP A 73 -4.27 -20.93 1.41
CA TRP A 73 -4.71 -20.50 2.74
C TRP A 73 -6.21 -20.72 2.97
N ARG A 74 -7.05 -20.59 1.93
CA ARG A 74 -8.51 -20.69 2.10
C ARG A 74 -8.98 -22.01 2.68
N PRO A 75 -8.46 -23.20 2.30
CA PRO A 75 -8.91 -24.45 2.89
C PRO A 75 -8.66 -24.59 4.40
N GLU A 76 -7.73 -23.82 4.97
CA GLU A 76 -7.51 -23.77 6.44
C GLU A 76 -8.56 -22.89 7.15
N SER A 77 -9.16 -21.95 6.42
CA SER A 77 -9.97 -20.88 6.97
C SER A 77 -11.45 -21.04 6.64
N TRP A 78 -11.79 -21.54 5.44
CA TRP A 78 -13.13 -21.48 4.84
C TRP A 78 -13.72 -22.88 4.70
N GLU A 79 -15.02 -23.00 4.98
CA GLU A 79 -15.81 -24.18 4.69
C GLU A 79 -17.10 -23.82 3.97
N VAL A 80 -17.34 -24.47 2.84
CA VAL A 80 -18.57 -24.30 2.06
C VAL A 80 -19.71 -25.03 2.74
N THR A 81 -20.78 -24.30 3.08
CA THR A 81 -21.97 -24.87 3.72
C THR A 81 -23.10 -25.14 2.74
N THR A 82 -22.98 -24.68 1.49
CA THR A 82 -23.95 -24.96 0.42
C THR A 82 -23.75 -26.39 -0.12
N PRO A 83 -24.79 -27.25 -0.11
CA PRO A 83 -24.69 -28.61 -0.65
C PRO A 83 -24.37 -28.62 -2.14
N GLY A 84 -23.60 -29.62 -2.59
CA GLY A 84 -23.26 -29.80 -4.00
C GLY A 84 -22.21 -28.81 -4.52
N VAL A 85 -21.63 -27.99 -3.65
CA VAL A 85 -20.54 -27.06 -3.98
C VAL A 85 -19.32 -27.40 -3.12
N SER A 86 -18.15 -27.37 -3.73
CA SER A 86 -16.88 -27.57 -3.05
C SER A 86 -15.95 -26.39 -3.29
N LEU A 87 -15.03 -26.17 -2.34
CA LEU A 87 -13.92 -25.24 -2.51
C LEU A 87 -12.70 -26.05 -2.95
N GLU A 88 -12.20 -25.76 -4.15
CA GLU A 88 -11.11 -26.50 -4.77
C GLU A 88 -10.01 -25.54 -5.27
N ARG A 89 -8.79 -26.04 -5.44
CA ARG A 89 -7.73 -25.34 -6.17
C ARG A 89 -7.76 -25.83 -7.63
N VAL A 90 -8.06 -24.94 -8.56
CA VAL A 90 -8.15 -25.19 -10.01
C VAL A 90 -7.07 -24.36 -10.71
N GLY A 91 -6.00 -25.03 -11.16
CA GLY A 91 -4.78 -24.35 -11.60
C GLY A 91 -4.20 -23.50 -10.47
N ASP A 92 -3.99 -22.21 -10.74
CA ASP A 92 -3.46 -21.25 -9.76
C ASP A 92 -4.55 -20.56 -8.92
N PHE A 93 -5.83 -20.93 -9.08
CA PHE A 93 -6.95 -20.26 -8.43
C PHE A 93 -7.67 -21.17 -7.43
N ASP A 94 -7.96 -20.66 -6.23
CA ASP A 94 -9.01 -21.26 -5.42
C ASP A 94 -10.37 -20.96 -6.10
N ALA A 95 -11.32 -21.88 -6.06
CA ALA A 95 -12.60 -21.75 -6.75
C ALA A 95 -13.74 -22.50 -6.05
N PHE A 96 -14.96 -21.97 -6.14
CA PHE A 96 -16.16 -22.76 -5.93
C PHE A 96 -16.45 -23.57 -7.17
N VAL A 97 -16.67 -24.87 -6.98
CA VAL A 97 -16.98 -25.79 -8.07
C VAL A 97 -18.20 -26.64 -7.73
N ALA A 98 -19.13 -26.71 -8.67
CA ALA A 98 -20.30 -27.56 -8.57
C ALA A 98 -19.92 -29.04 -8.74
N ALA A 99 -20.64 -29.92 -8.02
CA ALA A 99 -20.53 -31.36 -8.22
C ALA A 99 -21.11 -31.80 -9.57
N ASP A 100 -22.17 -31.11 -10.02
CA ASP A 100 -22.80 -31.29 -11.33
C ASP A 100 -23.46 -29.97 -11.77
N GLY A 101 -23.45 -29.68 -13.07
CA GLY A 101 -23.99 -28.45 -13.65
C GLY A 101 -23.33 -27.16 -13.15
N ASP A 102 -24.14 -26.13 -12.92
CA ASP A 102 -23.70 -24.82 -12.48
C ASP A 102 -23.66 -24.69 -10.96
N VAL A 103 -22.76 -23.84 -10.45
CA VAL A 103 -22.76 -23.45 -9.04
C VAL A 103 -24.09 -22.74 -8.73
N PRO A 104 -24.81 -23.13 -7.66
CA PRO A 104 -26.03 -22.46 -7.24
C PRO A 104 -25.85 -20.95 -7.13
N ARG A 105 -26.88 -20.19 -7.54
CA ARG A 105 -26.88 -18.72 -7.52
C ARG A 105 -26.57 -18.11 -6.15
N GLU A 106 -26.76 -18.86 -5.07
CA GLU A 106 -26.34 -18.47 -3.73
C GLU A 106 -25.42 -19.53 -3.12
N VAL A 107 -24.20 -19.12 -2.75
CA VAL A 107 -23.25 -19.95 -2.00
C VAL A 107 -22.99 -19.31 -0.66
N THR A 108 -23.07 -20.09 0.40
CA THR A 108 -22.71 -19.65 1.75
C THR A 108 -21.49 -20.44 2.22
N ILE A 109 -20.57 -19.72 2.85
CA ILE A 109 -19.44 -20.28 3.58
C ILE A 109 -19.53 -19.89 5.05
N ARG A 110 -18.95 -20.73 5.90
CA ARG A 110 -18.45 -20.30 7.21
C ARG A 110 -16.94 -20.20 7.16
N PHE A 111 -16.36 -19.28 7.90
CA PHE A 111 -14.92 -19.13 7.92
C PHE A 111 -14.38 -18.64 9.27
N ARG A 112 -13.07 -18.82 9.47
CA ARG A 112 -12.33 -18.25 10.61
C ARG A 112 -11.32 -17.23 10.07
N PRO A 113 -11.45 -15.94 10.41
CA PRO A 113 -10.51 -14.91 9.94
C PRO A 113 -9.06 -15.29 10.20
N LEU A 114 -8.30 -15.46 9.12
CA LEU A 114 -6.92 -15.95 9.15
C LEU A 114 -5.94 -14.79 9.16
N ALA A 115 -5.18 -14.66 10.26
CA ALA A 115 -4.13 -13.65 10.41
C ALA A 115 -2.76 -14.24 10.12
N LYS A 116 -2.51 -14.56 8.85
CA LYS A 116 -1.24 -15.09 8.35
C LYS A 116 -0.81 -14.33 7.10
N ASP A 117 0.51 -14.19 6.96
CA ASP A 117 1.16 -13.51 5.85
C ASP A 117 1.10 -14.36 4.56
N LEU A 118 0.79 -13.69 3.45
CA LEU A 118 0.68 -14.29 2.12
C LEU A 118 1.86 -13.91 1.23
N VAL A 119 2.13 -14.72 0.21
CA VAL A 119 3.13 -14.38 -0.81
C VAL A 119 2.59 -13.27 -1.71
N ALA A 120 3.16 -12.07 -1.59
CA ALA A 120 2.87 -10.91 -2.45
C ALA A 120 1.38 -10.53 -2.53
N ASP A 121 0.64 -10.69 -1.42
CA ASP A 121 -0.78 -10.37 -1.32
C ASP A 121 -1.11 -9.85 0.09
N TYR A 122 -2.29 -9.29 0.28
CA TYR A 122 -2.73 -8.74 1.55
C TYR A 122 -3.13 -9.84 2.54
N ASP A 123 -2.81 -9.67 3.83
CA ASP A 123 -3.25 -10.59 4.89
C ASP A 123 -4.79 -10.71 4.91
N PRO A 124 -5.38 -11.92 4.91
CA PRO A 124 -6.84 -12.07 4.90
C PRO A 124 -7.53 -11.39 6.08
N ALA A 125 -6.84 -11.38 7.21
CA ALA A 125 -7.21 -10.60 8.37
C ALA A 125 -5.99 -10.10 9.13
N ILE A 126 -6.13 -8.96 9.80
CA ILE A 126 -5.18 -8.50 10.81
C ILE A 126 -5.87 -8.67 12.16
N ARG A 127 -5.20 -9.36 13.09
CA ARG A 127 -5.69 -9.57 14.45
C ARG A 127 -4.79 -8.84 15.44
N LEU A 128 -5.37 -8.00 16.27
CA LEU A 128 -4.65 -7.33 17.35
C LEU A 128 -4.70 -8.18 18.63
N SER A 129 -3.83 -7.87 19.59
CA SER A 129 -3.66 -8.64 20.83
C SER A 129 -4.90 -8.65 21.75
N ASP A 130 -5.80 -7.68 21.63
CA ASP A 130 -7.07 -7.61 22.37
C ASP A 130 -8.22 -8.37 21.69
N GLY A 131 -7.94 -9.10 20.59
CA GLY A 131 -8.92 -9.88 19.85
C GLY A 131 -9.64 -9.12 18.74
N THR A 132 -9.41 -7.82 18.66
CA THR A 132 -9.82 -6.96 17.55
C THR A 132 -9.39 -7.51 16.19
N LEU A 133 -10.20 -7.23 15.17
CA LEU A 133 -10.01 -7.76 13.82
C LEU A 133 -10.12 -6.66 12.75
N ALA A 134 -9.28 -6.71 11.73
CA ALA A 134 -9.54 -6.08 10.44
C ALA A 134 -9.65 -7.17 9.37
N LEU A 135 -10.68 -7.11 8.52
CA LEU A 135 -10.96 -8.09 7.47
C LEU A 135 -10.78 -7.48 6.09
N TYR A 136 -10.01 -8.14 5.23
CA TYR A 136 -9.78 -7.67 3.87
C TYR A 136 -10.88 -8.15 2.90
N GLY A 137 -11.57 -7.22 2.25
CA GLY A 137 -12.64 -7.54 1.30
C GLY A 137 -12.17 -8.17 0.00
N GLY A 138 -10.96 -7.82 -0.48
CA GLY A 138 -10.48 -8.24 -1.81
C GLY A 138 -10.40 -9.76 -1.98
N HIS A 139 -10.24 -10.52 -0.90
CA HIS A 139 -10.22 -11.99 -0.94
C HIS A 139 -11.58 -12.64 -1.25
N PHE A 140 -12.66 -11.86 -1.25
CA PHE A 140 -14.01 -12.31 -1.57
C PHE A 140 -14.43 -11.98 -3.01
N LYS A 141 -13.57 -11.34 -3.81
CA LYS A 141 -13.83 -11.12 -5.24
C LYS A 141 -13.65 -12.39 -6.06
N ILE A 142 -14.55 -12.62 -7.01
CA ILE A 142 -14.71 -13.90 -7.69
C ILE A 142 -15.30 -13.71 -9.09
N PHE A 143 -14.84 -14.50 -10.06
CA PHE A 143 -15.24 -14.42 -11.46
C PHE A 143 -15.68 -15.79 -12.02
N PRO A 144 -16.62 -15.83 -12.99
CA PRO A 144 -17.16 -17.09 -13.51
C PRO A 144 -16.23 -17.70 -14.56
N LYS A 145 -16.26 -19.04 -14.66
CA LYS A 145 -15.65 -19.82 -15.74
C LYS A 145 -16.53 -20.95 -16.21
N GLU A 146 -16.46 -21.20 -17.52
CA GLU A 146 -17.25 -22.20 -18.25
C GLU A 146 -16.82 -23.65 -17.96
N SER A 147 -15.63 -23.85 -17.38
CA SER A 147 -15.13 -25.18 -17.00
C SER A 147 -13.94 -25.09 -16.06
N ARG A 148 -13.56 -26.22 -15.45
CA ARG A 148 -12.34 -26.36 -14.64
C ARG A 148 -11.11 -26.16 -15.51
N GLU A 149 -11.13 -26.68 -16.73
CA GLU A 149 -10.04 -26.59 -17.70
C GLU A 149 -9.80 -25.13 -18.13
N ALA A 150 -10.86 -24.37 -18.36
CA ALA A 150 -10.77 -22.95 -18.70
C ALA A 150 -10.21 -22.11 -17.54
N ALA A 151 -10.61 -22.41 -16.30
CA ALA A 151 -10.04 -21.76 -15.11
C ALA A 151 -8.56 -22.13 -14.93
N ALA A 152 -8.20 -23.41 -15.10
CA ALA A 152 -6.83 -23.89 -14.93
C ALA A 152 -5.85 -23.36 -16.00
N ALA A 153 -6.36 -22.98 -17.18
CA ALA A 153 -5.55 -22.42 -18.26
C ALA A 153 -5.24 -20.92 -18.09
N LEU A 154 -5.91 -20.24 -17.14
CA LEU A 154 -5.63 -18.83 -16.86
C LEU A 154 -4.25 -18.66 -16.22
N ARG A 155 -3.57 -17.59 -16.63
CA ARG A 155 -2.31 -17.14 -16.01
C ARG A 155 -2.50 -15.95 -15.09
N GLU A 156 -3.58 -15.20 -15.28
CA GLU A 156 -3.88 -13.96 -14.57
C GLU A 156 -5.38 -13.96 -14.21
N PRO A 157 -5.76 -13.34 -13.07
CA PRO A 157 -7.15 -13.21 -12.69
C PRO A 157 -7.95 -12.36 -13.69
N GLN A 158 -9.27 -12.58 -13.73
CA GLN A 158 -10.18 -11.73 -14.47
C GLN A 158 -10.95 -10.82 -13.52
N ASP A 159 -11.04 -9.55 -13.88
CA ASP A 159 -11.87 -8.58 -13.18
C ASP A 159 -13.35 -8.89 -13.44
N TYR A 160 -14.13 -9.03 -12.37
CA TYR A 160 -15.57 -9.20 -12.45
C TYR A 160 -16.29 -8.34 -11.41
N PRO A 161 -17.27 -7.50 -11.82
CA PRO A 161 -17.97 -6.63 -10.90
C PRO A 161 -18.54 -7.36 -9.68
N THR A 162 -18.05 -6.99 -8.49
CA THR A 162 -18.45 -7.61 -7.22
C THR A 162 -18.70 -6.52 -6.18
N ARG A 163 -19.93 -6.42 -5.68
CA ARG A 163 -20.31 -5.56 -4.55
C ARG A 163 -20.11 -6.33 -3.26
N ILE A 164 -19.31 -5.79 -2.36
CA ILE A 164 -18.97 -6.43 -1.08
C ILE A 164 -19.48 -5.55 0.04
N ALA A 165 -20.22 -6.16 0.96
CA ALA A 165 -20.62 -5.50 2.19
C ALA A 165 -20.29 -6.35 3.41
N LEU A 166 -20.04 -5.68 4.54
CA LEU A 166 -19.73 -6.32 5.81
C LEU A 166 -20.63 -5.80 6.93
N THR A 167 -21.16 -6.72 7.73
CA THR A 167 -21.87 -6.42 8.99
C THR A 167 -21.34 -7.27 10.14
N ALA A 168 -21.42 -6.76 11.38
CA ALA A 168 -21.12 -7.54 12.57
C ALA A 168 -22.13 -7.20 13.67
N ALA A 169 -23.10 -8.10 13.91
CA ALA A 169 -24.17 -7.81 14.85
C ALA A 169 -23.60 -7.54 16.26
N GLY A 170 -24.01 -6.42 16.87
CA GLY A 170 -23.56 -6.02 18.20
C GLY A 170 -22.09 -5.60 18.30
N THR A 171 -21.35 -5.53 17.19
CA THR A 171 -19.95 -5.09 17.17
C THR A 171 -19.80 -3.86 16.27
N PRO A 172 -19.17 -2.77 16.71
CA PRO A 172 -18.96 -1.60 15.87
C PRO A 172 -18.02 -1.92 14.71
N LEU A 173 -18.20 -1.21 13.59
CA LEU A 173 -17.28 -1.24 12.46
C LEU A 173 -16.63 0.14 12.29
N LEU A 174 -15.40 0.13 11.79
CA LEU A 174 -14.75 1.32 11.25
C LEU A 174 -14.35 1.04 9.79
N PHE A 175 -14.82 1.90 8.89
CA PHE A 175 -14.57 1.79 7.45
C PHE A 175 -14.45 3.21 6.85
N GLY A 176 -13.44 3.43 6.00
CA GLY A 176 -13.17 4.76 5.42
C GLY A 176 -12.91 5.85 6.48
N GLY A 177 -12.34 5.47 7.62
CA GLY A 177 -12.10 6.35 8.77
C GLY A 177 -13.36 6.77 9.54
N GLN A 178 -14.53 6.18 9.24
CA GLN A 178 -15.80 6.50 9.88
C GLN A 178 -16.39 5.29 10.61
N ARG A 179 -17.06 5.53 11.73
CA ARG A 179 -17.81 4.49 12.45
C ARG A 179 -19.09 4.19 11.68
N VAL A 180 -19.30 2.91 11.36
CA VAL A 180 -20.47 2.45 10.61
C VAL A 180 -21.07 1.20 11.26
N THR A 181 -22.35 0.94 11.01
CA THR A 181 -23.02 -0.32 11.41
C THR A 181 -22.97 -1.36 10.29
N ARG A 182 -22.71 -0.90 9.07
CA ARG A 182 -22.54 -1.68 7.85
C ARG A 182 -21.51 -0.97 6.97
N ALA A 183 -20.51 -1.72 6.51
CA ALA A 183 -19.58 -1.25 5.50
C ALA A 183 -20.08 -1.73 4.14
N ASP A 184 -20.48 -0.82 3.27
CA ASP A 184 -20.84 -1.10 1.88
C ASP A 184 -19.66 -0.79 0.95
N ASP A 185 -19.65 -1.35 -0.25
CA ASP A 185 -18.61 -1.17 -1.26
C ASP A 185 -17.18 -1.38 -0.74
N VAL A 186 -17.00 -2.43 0.08
CA VAL A 186 -15.72 -2.74 0.74
C VAL A 186 -14.59 -2.89 -0.28
N GLY A 187 -14.82 -3.59 -1.39
CA GLY A 187 -13.84 -3.77 -2.45
C GLY A 187 -12.51 -4.34 -1.95
N ASP A 188 -11.39 -3.75 -2.36
CA ASP A 188 -10.02 -4.10 -1.96
C ASP A 188 -9.55 -3.36 -0.70
N ASN A 189 -10.43 -3.17 0.29
CA ASN A 189 -10.11 -2.48 1.53
C ASN A 189 -10.32 -3.38 2.75
N TYR A 190 -9.72 -2.98 3.87
CA TYR A 190 -10.00 -3.57 5.17
C TYR A 190 -11.21 -2.90 5.83
N VAL A 191 -12.03 -3.72 6.49
CA VAL A 191 -13.03 -3.26 7.46
C VAL A 191 -12.57 -3.66 8.84
N TYR A 192 -12.45 -2.69 9.73
CA TYR A 192 -12.16 -2.95 11.12
C TYR A 192 -13.44 -3.34 11.87
N VAL A 193 -13.34 -4.33 12.73
CA VAL A 193 -14.43 -4.92 13.51
C VAL A 193 -14.02 -4.90 14.98
N GLY A 194 -14.68 -4.05 15.77
CA GLY A 194 -14.41 -3.85 17.19
C GLY A 194 -14.56 -2.39 17.62
N GLU A 195 -14.23 -2.10 18.87
CA GLU A 195 -14.11 -0.72 19.33
C GLU A 195 -12.76 -0.12 18.92
N VAL A 196 -12.77 1.04 18.28
CA VAL A 196 -11.57 1.89 18.07
C VAL A 196 -11.82 3.25 18.67
N ALA A 197 -10.95 3.69 19.57
CA ALA A 197 -10.89 5.10 19.89
C ALA A 197 -10.35 5.87 18.68
N VAL A 198 -11.23 6.54 17.93
CA VAL A 198 -10.87 7.46 16.85
C VAL A 198 -11.21 8.86 17.30
N SER A 199 -10.21 9.74 17.37
CA SER A 199 -10.45 11.18 17.59
C SER A 199 -11.21 11.74 16.39
N ALA A 200 -12.29 12.49 16.60
CA ALA A 200 -13.03 13.09 15.48
C ALA A 200 -12.20 14.14 14.72
N ASP A 201 -11.29 14.81 15.43
CA ASP A 201 -10.51 15.95 14.92
C ASP A 201 -9.17 15.55 14.29
N ASP A 202 -8.75 14.28 14.43
CA ASP A 202 -7.52 13.84 13.79
C ASP A 202 -7.72 13.63 12.29
N PRO A 203 -6.78 14.10 11.44
CA PRO A 203 -6.91 13.93 9.99
C PRO A 203 -6.88 12.46 9.56
N VAL A 204 -6.46 11.56 10.46
CA VAL A 204 -6.23 10.14 10.22
C VAL A 204 -6.81 9.32 11.37
N ALA A 205 -7.45 8.20 11.06
CA ALA A 205 -7.88 7.24 12.07
C ALA A 205 -6.75 6.25 12.35
N THR A 206 -6.24 6.23 13.58
CA THR A 206 -5.11 5.38 13.96
C THR A 206 -5.57 4.26 14.89
N ILE A 207 -5.33 3.03 14.49
CA ILE A 207 -5.62 1.80 15.22
C ILE A 207 -4.27 1.20 15.64
N LEU A 208 -4.05 1.08 16.93
CA LEU A 208 -2.80 0.55 17.49
C LEU A 208 -3.10 -0.68 18.34
N ASP A 209 -2.41 -1.77 18.05
CA ASP A 209 -2.48 -2.98 18.84
C ASP A 209 -2.04 -2.71 20.29
N PRO A 210 -2.88 -3.03 21.31
CA PRO A 210 -2.51 -2.89 22.72
C PRO A 210 -1.25 -3.67 23.15
N GLY A 211 -0.85 -4.66 22.36
CA GLY A 211 0.32 -5.50 22.57
C GLY A 211 1.63 -4.83 22.13
N LEU A 212 1.55 -3.70 21.42
CA LEU A 212 2.72 -2.94 21.03
C LEU A 212 3.51 -2.45 22.26
N PRO A 213 4.85 -2.44 22.19
CA PRO A 213 5.68 -1.73 23.15
C PRO A 213 5.17 -0.31 23.40
N ALA A 214 5.03 0.07 24.67
CA ALA A 214 4.38 1.33 25.06
C ALA A 214 4.98 2.56 24.37
N TRP A 215 6.30 2.57 24.17
CA TRP A 215 6.98 3.66 23.46
C TRP A 215 6.53 3.77 22.00
N ILE A 216 6.32 2.66 21.29
CA ILE A 216 5.82 2.66 19.90
C ILE A 216 4.44 3.27 19.86
N SER A 217 3.55 2.77 20.72
CA SER A 217 2.17 3.26 20.79
C SER A 217 2.10 4.76 21.05
N THR A 218 2.92 5.28 21.98
CA THR A 218 3.00 6.73 22.23
C THR A 218 3.52 7.48 21.01
N ARG A 219 4.62 7.03 20.41
CA ARG A 219 5.25 7.73 19.28
C ARG A 219 4.36 7.75 18.03
N LEU A 220 3.64 6.67 17.75
CA LEU A 220 2.69 6.61 16.63
C LEU A 220 1.46 7.51 16.87
N ARG A 221 0.91 7.54 18.10
CA ARG A 221 -0.21 8.45 18.44
C ARG A 221 0.16 9.91 18.22
N ASP A 222 1.39 10.29 18.52
CA ASP A 222 1.83 11.68 18.39
C ASP A 222 2.20 12.03 16.95
N PHE A 223 3.03 11.19 16.31
CA PHE A 223 3.65 11.52 15.02
C PHE A 223 2.70 11.37 13.84
N THR A 224 1.87 10.31 13.82
CA THR A 224 0.99 10.02 12.68
C THR A 224 0.04 11.18 12.36
N PRO A 225 -0.80 11.68 13.27
CA PRO A 225 -1.67 12.81 12.95
C PRO A 225 -0.89 14.11 12.70
N ALA A 226 0.30 14.29 13.31
CA ALA A 226 1.14 15.46 13.07
C ALA A 226 1.71 15.50 11.65
N VAL A 227 2.18 14.37 11.11
CA VAL A 227 2.74 14.33 9.74
C VAL A 227 1.66 14.52 8.68
N PHE A 228 0.46 13.96 8.87
CA PHE A 228 -0.68 14.21 7.98
C PHE A 228 -1.04 15.70 7.96
N ARG A 229 -1.10 16.38 9.12
CA ARG A 229 -1.34 17.84 9.18
C ARG A 229 -0.23 18.65 8.52
N ASP A 230 1.04 18.26 8.71
CA ASP A 230 2.19 18.93 8.07
C ASP A 230 2.11 18.82 6.54
N PHE A 231 1.81 17.63 6.02
CA PHE A 231 1.62 17.41 4.59
C PHE A 231 0.43 18.15 4.03
N GLU A 232 -0.73 18.14 4.70
CA GLU A 232 -1.91 18.89 4.27
C GLU A 232 -1.65 20.40 4.22
N THR A 233 -0.97 20.93 5.24
CA THR A 233 -0.59 22.35 5.29
C THR A 233 0.29 22.74 4.09
N ARG A 234 1.25 21.88 3.74
CA ARG A 234 2.24 22.14 2.68
C ARG A 234 1.69 21.89 1.28
N MET A 235 0.93 20.81 1.10
CA MET A 235 0.52 20.31 -0.22
C MET A 235 -0.96 20.55 -0.54
N GLY A 236 -1.76 21.03 0.41
CA GLY A 236 -3.21 21.14 0.28
C GLY A 236 -3.94 19.84 0.64
N PRO A 237 -5.26 19.74 0.40
CA PRO A 237 -6.01 18.52 0.68
C PRO A 237 -5.63 17.38 -0.27
N HIS A 238 -5.72 16.13 0.20
CA HIS A 238 -5.68 14.94 -0.65
C HIS A 238 -7.10 14.55 -1.10
N LYS A 239 -7.22 13.80 -2.20
CA LYS A 239 -8.51 13.32 -2.75
C LYS A 239 -9.10 12.11 -2.00
N SER A 240 -8.29 11.42 -1.20
CA SER A 240 -8.72 10.25 -0.45
C SER A 240 -9.75 10.63 0.63
N GLY A 241 -10.63 9.69 0.99
CA GLY A 241 -11.42 9.79 2.22
C GLY A 241 -10.52 9.86 3.47
N ARG A 242 -11.09 9.84 4.67
CA ARG A 242 -10.27 9.92 5.90
C ARG A 242 -9.29 8.74 5.97
N PRO A 243 -7.96 8.98 5.92
CA PRO A 243 -6.94 7.95 5.98
C PRO A 243 -7.06 7.06 7.21
N MET A 244 -6.67 5.80 7.08
CA MET A 244 -6.59 4.84 8.18
C MET A 244 -5.16 4.31 8.35
N VAL A 245 -4.73 4.11 9.59
CA VAL A 245 -3.45 3.46 9.92
C VAL A 245 -3.71 2.35 10.91
N ILE A 246 -3.26 1.13 10.59
CA ILE A 246 -3.35 -0.03 11.50
C ILE A 246 -1.94 -0.49 11.82
N ALA A 247 -1.55 -0.48 13.09
CA ALA A 247 -0.29 -1.05 13.56
C ALA A 247 -0.56 -2.29 14.43
N SER A 248 -0.07 -3.43 13.99
CA SER A 248 -0.20 -4.74 14.62
C SER A 248 1.11 -5.21 15.25
N TRP A 249 1.03 -5.96 16.36
CA TRP A 249 2.19 -6.53 17.03
C TRP A 249 2.24 -8.04 16.82
N ALA A 250 3.30 -8.48 16.15
CA ALA A 250 3.52 -9.88 15.82
C ALA A 250 4.44 -10.62 16.79
N GLY A 251 4.87 -9.94 17.87
CA GLY A 251 5.62 -10.55 18.95
C GLY A 251 7.14 -10.41 18.80
N THR A 252 7.85 -11.23 19.57
CA THR A 252 9.31 -11.10 19.76
C THR A 252 10.12 -12.26 19.19
N ASP A 253 9.47 -13.16 18.46
CA ASP A 253 10.15 -14.38 18.00
C ASP A 253 11.24 -14.07 16.97
N PHE A 254 11.07 -12.97 16.22
CA PHE A 254 12.12 -12.42 15.38
C PHE A 254 13.24 -11.75 16.21
N ALA A 255 14.49 -12.15 16.00
CA ALA A 255 15.62 -11.61 16.77
C ALA A 255 15.99 -10.16 16.38
N GLY A 256 15.64 -9.73 15.15
CA GLY A 256 15.92 -8.40 14.62
C GLY A 256 14.78 -7.41 14.84
N VAL A 257 14.70 -6.42 13.94
CA VAL A 257 13.51 -5.59 13.72
C VAL A 257 12.97 -5.93 12.34
N SER A 258 11.70 -6.32 12.27
CA SER A 258 10.95 -6.43 11.03
C SER A 258 9.78 -5.46 11.12
N THR A 259 9.81 -4.47 10.23
CA THR A 259 8.70 -3.56 9.98
C THR A 259 8.17 -3.92 8.60
N GLY A 260 7.22 -4.83 8.55
CA GLY A 260 6.45 -5.09 7.34
C GLY A 260 5.33 -4.07 7.27
N GLY A 261 5.04 -3.56 6.09
CA GLY A 261 3.88 -2.72 5.89
C GLY A 261 3.44 -2.74 4.44
N SER A 262 2.18 -2.42 4.23
CA SER A 262 1.60 -2.29 2.91
C SER A 262 0.65 -1.11 2.94
N VAL A 263 0.60 -0.36 1.84
CA VAL A 263 -0.46 0.61 1.59
C VAL A 263 -1.47 -0.01 0.66
N SER A 264 -2.73 -0.02 1.10
CA SER A 264 -3.90 -0.15 0.22
C SER A 264 -4.55 1.23 0.09
N PRO A 265 -5.35 1.50 -0.95
CA PRO A 265 -6.00 2.81 -1.10
C PRO A 265 -6.67 3.28 0.20
N GLY A 266 -6.27 4.45 0.70
CA GLY A 266 -6.85 5.02 1.91
C GLY A 266 -6.35 4.43 3.24
N MET A 267 -5.43 3.45 3.23
CA MET A 267 -4.98 2.78 4.46
C MET A 267 -3.52 2.34 4.46
N ILE A 268 -2.84 2.62 5.58
CA ILE A 268 -1.50 2.12 5.89
C ILE A 268 -1.61 0.96 6.87
N THR A 269 -0.99 -0.16 6.55
CA THR A 269 -0.82 -1.29 7.49
C THR A 269 0.64 -1.38 7.93
N MET A 270 0.84 -1.61 9.22
CA MET A 270 2.12 -1.90 9.83
C MET A 270 2.02 -3.19 10.62
N ARG A 271 2.95 -4.10 10.35
CA ARG A 271 3.20 -5.30 11.13
C ARG A 271 4.58 -5.14 11.76
N LEU A 272 4.59 -5.02 13.08
CA LEU A 272 5.79 -4.80 13.88
C LEU A 272 6.13 -6.10 14.61
N GLU A 273 7.36 -6.58 14.45
CA GLU A 273 7.87 -7.72 15.22
C GLU A 273 9.36 -7.58 15.55
N GLY A 274 9.71 -8.15 16.69
CA GLY A 274 11.07 -8.49 17.06
C GLY A 274 11.58 -7.87 18.36
N LYS A 275 12.53 -8.56 19.00
CA LYS A 275 13.02 -8.24 20.35
C LYS A 275 13.60 -6.83 20.47
N GLN A 276 14.20 -6.32 19.41
CA GLN A 276 14.84 -5.01 19.43
C GLN A 276 13.83 -3.86 19.54
N LEU A 277 12.58 -4.08 19.14
CA LEU A 277 11.49 -3.11 19.29
C LEU A 277 10.98 -2.99 20.74
N LEU A 278 11.40 -3.85 21.66
CA LEU A 278 11.02 -3.72 23.08
C LEU A 278 11.64 -2.48 23.74
N LYS A 279 12.71 -1.93 23.17
CA LYS A 279 13.40 -0.75 23.68
C LYS A 279 13.43 0.35 22.63
N GLU A 280 13.05 1.56 23.04
CA GLU A 280 13.20 2.75 22.21
C GLU A 280 14.69 3.03 21.95
N THR A 281 15.04 3.19 20.68
CA THR A 281 16.34 3.68 20.24
C THR A 281 16.14 4.77 19.19
N PRO A 282 17.07 5.74 19.08
CA PRO A 282 16.96 6.78 18.05
C PRO A 282 16.81 6.22 16.64
N GLY A 283 17.55 5.15 16.31
CA GLY A 283 17.45 4.49 15.01
C GLY A 283 16.07 3.88 14.74
N ALA A 284 15.52 3.12 15.69
CA ALA A 284 14.20 2.52 15.54
C ALA A 284 13.08 3.58 15.45
N LEU A 285 13.17 4.64 16.25
CA LEU A 285 12.21 5.74 16.20
C LEU A 285 12.27 6.49 14.85
N ASN A 286 13.46 6.81 14.38
CA ASN A 286 13.64 7.53 13.12
C ASN A 286 13.21 6.69 11.92
N GLN A 287 13.48 5.39 11.95
CA GLN A 287 12.96 4.46 10.94
C GLN A 287 11.43 4.43 10.92
N MET A 288 10.79 4.33 12.09
CA MET A 288 9.32 4.31 12.19
C MET A 288 8.68 5.60 11.72
N ARG A 289 9.26 6.75 12.08
CA ARG A 289 8.81 8.08 11.60
C ARG A 289 8.95 8.19 10.09
N TRP A 290 10.12 7.81 9.56
CA TRP A 290 10.34 7.83 8.12
C TRP A 290 9.33 6.93 7.39
N PHE A 291 9.09 5.71 7.88
CA PHE A 291 8.11 4.80 7.28
C PHE A 291 6.71 5.42 7.26
N ILE A 292 6.19 5.89 8.41
CA ILE A 292 4.86 6.50 8.46
C ILE A 292 4.77 7.74 7.56
N ALA A 293 5.82 8.56 7.50
CA ALA A 293 5.84 9.72 6.65
C ALA A 293 5.91 9.36 5.15
N HIS A 294 6.61 8.29 4.78
CA HIS A 294 6.64 7.77 3.42
C HIS A 294 5.25 7.34 2.96
N GLU A 295 4.62 6.46 3.75
CA GLU A 295 3.30 5.96 3.42
C GLU A 295 2.22 7.06 3.47
N ALA A 296 2.35 8.03 4.38
CA ALA A 296 1.47 9.19 4.41
C ALA A 296 1.64 10.09 3.16
N ALA A 297 2.85 10.19 2.59
CA ALA A 297 3.08 11.00 1.41
C ALA A 297 2.31 10.47 0.19
N HIS A 298 2.08 9.16 0.11
CA HIS A 298 1.33 8.54 -0.99
C HIS A 298 -0.12 8.98 -1.11
N PHE A 299 -0.75 9.52 -0.06
CA PHE A 299 -2.08 10.12 -0.14
C PHE A 299 -2.11 11.33 -1.08
N TRP A 300 -1.02 12.09 -1.14
CA TRP A 300 -0.84 13.19 -2.09
C TRP A 300 -0.17 12.69 -3.38
N LEU A 301 0.93 11.96 -3.22
CA LEU A 301 1.81 11.53 -4.31
C LEU A 301 1.71 10.00 -4.49
N GLY A 302 0.61 9.56 -5.09
CA GLY A 302 0.26 8.14 -5.29
C GLY A 302 -1.25 7.92 -5.38
N GLU A 303 -2.04 8.68 -4.62
CA GLU A 303 -3.50 8.61 -4.65
C GLU A 303 -4.16 9.84 -5.29
N THR A 304 -3.71 11.04 -4.91
CA THR A 304 -4.24 12.30 -5.47
C THR A 304 -3.68 12.60 -6.85
N VAL A 305 -2.38 12.40 -7.02
CA VAL A 305 -1.63 12.43 -8.28
C VAL A 305 -0.86 11.12 -8.40
N ARG A 306 -1.00 10.42 -9.52
CA ARG A 306 -0.36 9.13 -9.83
C ARG A 306 0.67 9.30 -10.94
N TYR A 307 1.60 8.35 -11.07
CA TYR A 307 2.36 8.24 -12.32
C TYR A 307 1.50 7.65 -13.43
N ALA A 308 1.77 8.00 -14.69
CA ALA A 308 1.03 7.46 -15.83
C ALA A 308 1.41 6.01 -16.16
N THR A 309 2.67 5.62 -15.96
CA THR A 309 3.14 4.26 -16.22
C THR A 309 4.03 3.71 -15.09
N PRO A 310 4.05 2.38 -14.83
CA PRO A 310 4.90 1.80 -13.78
C PRO A 310 6.40 2.03 -13.96
N ASP A 311 6.85 2.39 -15.17
CA ASP A 311 8.25 2.74 -15.43
C ASP A 311 8.61 4.15 -14.94
N GLU A 312 7.61 4.92 -14.48
CA GLU A 312 7.71 6.27 -13.94
C GLU A 312 7.45 6.33 -12.42
N ALA A 313 7.50 5.18 -11.74
CA ALA A 313 7.29 5.09 -10.29
C ALA A 313 8.26 5.94 -9.46
N TRP A 314 9.39 6.39 -10.04
CA TRP A 314 10.30 7.35 -9.41
C TRP A 314 9.64 8.67 -9.04
N ILE A 315 8.56 9.07 -9.73
CA ILE A 315 7.79 10.29 -9.42
C ILE A 315 7.21 10.17 -8.01
N THR A 316 6.60 9.03 -7.69
CA THR A 316 5.88 8.83 -6.43
C THR A 316 6.76 8.25 -5.34
N GLU A 317 7.51 7.19 -5.61
CA GLU A 317 8.32 6.48 -4.62
C GLU A 317 9.48 7.34 -4.13
N GLY A 318 10.27 7.90 -5.05
CA GLY A 318 11.39 8.77 -4.68
C GLY A 318 10.94 10.11 -4.09
N GLY A 319 9.79 10.63 -4.56
CA GLY A 319 9.18 11.82 -3.97
C GLY A 319 8.69 11.60 -2.54
N ALA A 320 8.06 10.45 -2.27
CA ALA A 320 7.63 10.05 -0.93
C ALA A 320 8.84 9.86 0.00
N ASP A 321 9.89 9.18 -0.45
CA ASP A 321 11.17 9.01 0.27
C ASP A 321 11.74 10.35 0.74
N TYR A 322 11.74 11.33 -0.18
CA TYR A 322 12.28 12.66 0.09
C TYR A 322 11.39 13.46 1.05
N LEU A 323 10.07 13.44 0.88
CA LEU A 323 9.11 14.07 1.80
C LEU A 323 9.21 13.46 3.21
N ALA A 324 9.37 12.13 3.29
CA ALA A 324 9.52 11.39 4.53
C ALA A 324 10.81 11.76 5.27
N MET A 325 11.93 11.85 4.54
CA MET A 325 13.19 12.34 5.10
C MET A 325 13.03 13.77 5.65
N GLN A 326 12.41 14.67 4.90
CA GLN A 326 12.20 16.04 5.37
C GLN A 326 11.28 16.10 6.61
N ALA A 327 10.23 15.27 6.67
CA ALA A 327 9.36 15.15 7.84
C ALA A 327 10.11 14.60 9.06
N ALA A 328 10.97 13.60 8.86
CA ALA A 328 11.81 13.05 9.91
C ALA A 328 12.79 14.09 10.48
N VAL A 329 13.43 14.90 9.63
CA VAL A 329 14.30 16.02 10.05
C VAL A 329 13.52 17.07 10.86
N ARG A 330 12.29 17.39 10.46
CA ARG A 330 11.43 18.32 11.21
C ARG A 330 11.04 17.78 12.58
N ALA A 331 10.86 16.46 12.70
CA ALA A 331 10.50 15.81 13.96
C ALA A 331 11.70 15.55 14.88
N ASP A 332 12.91 15.42 14.33
CA ASP A 332 14.15 15.22 15.05
C ASP A 332 15.33 15.81 14.27
N ALA A 333 15.87 16.91 14.78
CA ALA A 333 17.01 17.59 14.17
C ALA A 333 18.31 16.73 14.18
N SER A 334 18.34 15.63 14.95
CA SER A 334 19.45 14.67 14.92
C SER A 334 19.33 13.61 13.82
N TYR A 335 18.23 13.60 13.05
CA TYR A 335 18.09 12.73 11.90
C TYR A 335 19.21 12.99 10.88
N ASP A 336 19.93 11.93 10.49
CA ASP A 336 21.06 12.03 9.57
C ASP A 336 20.60 12.10 8.11
N ALA A 337 20.07 13.25 7.71
CA ALA A 337 19.66 13.50 6.33
C ALA A 337 20.84 13.40 5.35
N LYS A 338 22.07 13.64 5.81
CA LYS A 338 23.26 13.53 4.97
C LYS A 338 23.55 12.07 4.64
N ALA A 339 23.47 11.17 5.63
CA ALA A 339 23.58 9.74 5.39
C ALA A 339 22.48 9.25 4.44
N PHE A 340 21.23 9.65 4.66
CA PHE A 340 20.11 9.31 3.77
C PHE A 340 20.39 9.70 2.31
N MET A 341 20.81 10.94 2.06
CA MET A 341 21.11 11.40 0.71
C MET A 341 22.36 10.74 0.11
N ALA A 342 23.34 10.37 0.94
CA ALA A 342 24.52 9.62 0.50
C ALA A 342 24.16 8.19 0.07
N ASP A 343 23.25 7.54 0.80
CA ASP A 343 22.74 6.20 0.46
C ASP A 343 21.90 6.25 -0.83
N ALA A 344 20.98 7.21 -0.96
CA ALA A 344 20.22 7.44 -2.19
C ALA A 344 21.14 7.68 -3.40
N ARG A 345 22.22 8.45 -3.21
CA ARG A 345 23.25 8.65 -4.24
C ARG A 345 23.94 7.33 -4.60
N SER A 346 24.43 6.59 -3.62
CA SER A 346 25.12 5.32 -3.84
C SER A 346 24.24 4.31 -4.60
N ASP A 347 22.99 4.18 -4.16
CA ASP A 347 22.03 3.25 -4.74
C ASP A 347 21.62 3.64 -6.16
N CYS A 348 21.41 4.93 -6.43
CA CYS A 348 21.11 5.40 -7.78
C CYS A 348 22.30 5.17 -8.72
N ILE A 349 23.55 5.40 -8.29
CA ILE A 349 24.76 5.08 -9.07
C ILE A 349 24.81 3.58 -9.39
N ALA A 350 24.61 2.73 -8.37
CA ALA A 350 24.65 1.29 -8.54
C ALA A 350 23.53 0.78 -9.47
N ALA A 351 22.34 1.38 -9.42
CA ALA A 351 21.23 1.06 -10.30
C ALA A 351 21.49 1.50 -11.75
N LEU A 352 21.97 2.72 -11.96
CA LEU A 352 22.25 3.25 -13.30
C LEU A 352 23.42 2.55 -13.99
N ALA A 353 24.37 1.98 -13.22
CA ALA A 353 25.41 1.10 -13.75
C ALA A 353 24.84 -0.16 -14.43
N ARG A 354 23.64 -0.60 -14.05
CA ARG A 354 22.93 -1.73 -14.66
C ARG A 354 22.06 -1.33 -15.86
N GLY A 355 21.90 -0.03 -16.11
CA GLY A 355 21.16 0.57 -17.23
C GLY A 355 20.21 1.68 -16.79
N SER A 356 19.43 2.21 -17.74
CA SER A 356 18.52 3.34 -17.54
C SER A 356 17.45 3.10 -16.46
N LEU A 357 16.90 4.20 -15.93
CA LEU A 357 15.79 4.16 -14.96
C LEU A 357 14.49 3.64 -15.60
N ALA A 358 14.21 3.99 -16.87
CA ALA A 358 13.04 3.48 -17.60
C ALA A 358 13.04 1.94 -17.80
N ASP A 359 14.20 1.30 -17.60
CA ASP A 359 14.35 -0.15 -17.72
C ASP A 359 14.39 -0.84 -16.35
N ALA A 360 14.37 -0.09 -15.24
CA ALA A 360 14.59 -0.62 -13.90
C ALA A 360 13.58 -1.70 -13.54
N ARG A 361 12.29 -1.51 -13.83
CA ARG A 361 11.25 -2.53 -13.61
C ARG A 361 11.54 -3.83 -14.38
N ARG A 362 11.98 -3.75 -15.64
CA ARG A 362 12.30 -4.94 -16.45
C ARG A 362 13.46 -5.76 -15.88
N ARG A 363 14.33 -5.10 -15.10
CA ARG A 363 15.44 -5.75 -14.37
C ARG A 363 15.11 -6.07 -12.91
N ASN A 364 13.86 -5.91 -12.49
CA ASN A 364 13.42 -6.05 -11.10
C ASN A 364 14.19 -5.16 -10.11
N ASP A 365 14.55 -3.96 -10.54
CA ASP A 365 15.43 -3.02 -9.83
C ASP A 365 14.63 -1.86 -9.21
N GLN A 366 13.63 -2.18 -8.38
CA GLN A 366 12.69 -1.18 -7.84
C GLN A 366 13.41 -0.09 -7.03
N ARG A 367 14.49 -0.44 -6.33
CA ARG A 367 15.31 0.48 -5.54
C ARG A 367 15.80 1.69 -6.35
N ALA A 368 15.95 1.55 -7.68
CA ALA A 368 16.31 2.63 -8.57
C ALA A 368 15.29 3.80 -8.52
N TYR A 369 13.99 3.49 -8.46
CA TYR A 369 12.93 4.50 -8.45
C TYR A 369 12.95 5.34 -7.17
N TYR A 370 13.15 4.69 -6.02
CA TYR A 370 13.32 5.35 -4.73
C TYR A 370 14.58 6.24 -4.72
N ALA A 371 15.73 5.63 -5.01
CA ALA A 371 17.02 6.28 -4.89
C ALA A 371 17.19 7.45 -5.87
N CYS A 372 16.91 7.24 -7.16
CA CYS A 372 17.05 8.29 -8.17
C CYS A 372 15.94 9.35 -8.04
N GLY A 373 14.69 8.94 -7.78
CA GLY A 373 13.59 9.88 -7.59
C GLY A 373 13.80 10.82 -6.41
N ALA A 374 14.37 10.35 -5.29
CA ALA A 374 14.70 11.21 -4.15
C ALA A 374 15.77 12.28 -4.49
N LEU A 375 16.72 11.96 -5.38
CA LEU A 375 17.71 12.94 -5.88
C LEU A 375 17.05 13.97 -6.82
N PHE A 376 16.07 13.55 -7.62
CA PHE A 376 15.31 14.46 -8.49
C PHE A 376 14.45 15.40 -7.63
N ALA A 377 13.81 14.89 -6.59
CA ALA A 377 13.06 15.67 -5.61
C ALA A 377 13.96 16.68 -4.88
N LYS A 378 15.17 16.28 -4.49
CA LYS A 378 16.19 17.22 -3.95
C LYS A 378 16.51 18.34 -4.92
N ALA A 379 16.73 18.03 -6.21
CA ALA A 379 17.06 19.06 -7.20
C ALA A 379 15.94 20.10 -7.36
N VAL A 380 14.68 19.67 -7.25
CA VAL A 380 13.51 20.56 -7.22
C VAL A 380 13.50 21.42 -5.94
N ASP A 381 13.74 20.81 -4.78
CA ASP A 381 13.81 21.51 -3.49
C ASP A 381 14.85 22.63 -3.51
N ASP A 382 16.06 22.32 -4.02
CA ASP A 382 17.15 23.29 -4.11
C ASP A 382 16.82 24.45 -5.05
N ALA A 383 16.15 24.19 -6.17
CA ALA A 383 15.66 25.23 -7.09
C ALA A 383 14.55 26.12 -6.46
N GLY A 384 13.83 25.61 -5.47
CA GLY A 384 12.82 26.34 -4.70
C GLY A 384 13.39 27.26 -3.62
N ARG A 385 14.55 26.88 -3.06
CA ARG A 385 15.06 27.39 -1.78
C ARG A 385 15.18 28.91 -1.69
N SER A 386 15.69 29.56 -2.73
CA SER A 386 15.87 31.02 -2.77
C SER A 386 14.55 31.81 -2.71
N ARG A 387 13.43 31.17 -3.08
CA ARG A 387 12.07 31.73 -3.03
C ARG A 387 11.29 31.26 -1.81
N GLY A 388 11.95 30.58 -0.86
CA GLY A 388 11.28 29.99 0.30
C GLY A 388 10.32 28.85 -0.04
N LYS A 389 10.48 28.23 -1.21
CA LYS A 389 9.69 27.07 -1.65
C LYS A 389 10.52 25.80 -1.54
N GLY A 390 9.86 24.65 -1.39
CA GLY A 390 10.51 23.34 -1.40
C GLY A 390 9.78 22.32 -2.27
N PHE A 391 10.19 21.06 -2.18
CA PHE A 391 9.59 19.97 -2.97
C PHE A 391 8.08 19.80 -2.71
N ALA A 392 7.62 20.03 -1.48
CA ALA A 392 6.18 19.98 -1.17
C ALA A 392 5.37 21.05 -1.92
N ASP A 393 5.92 22.24 -2.16
CA ASP A 393 5.27 23.29 -2.98
C ASP A 393 5.20 22.88 -4.45
N PHE A 394 6.20 22.14 -4.92
CA PHE A 394 6.20 21.58 -6.26
C PHE A 394 5.11 20.50 -6.41
N VAL A 395 4.99 19.58 -5.44
CA VAL A 395 3.91 18.58 -5.41
C VAL A 395 2.53 19.26 -5.35
N ARG A 396 2.38 20.33 -4.55
CA ARG A 396 1.16 21.16 -4.55
C ARG A 396 0.81 21.70 -5.93
N GLY A 397 1.83 22.12 -6.68
CA GLY A 397 1.69 22.58 -8.07
C GLY A 397 1.17 21.46 -8.97
N LEU A 398 1.78 20.27 -8.90
CA LEU A 398 1.31 19.09 -9.64
C LEU A 398 -0.16 18.78 -9.33
N ILE A 399 -0.54 18.74 -8.06
CA ILE A 399 -1.93 18.46 -7.65
C ILE A 399 -2.93 19.51 -8.16
N ARG A 400 -2.54 20.79 -8.16
CA ARG A 400 -3.39 21.87 -8.63
C ARG A 400 -3.59 21.84 -10.15
N ASP A 401 -2.53 21.53 -10.88
CA ASP A 401 -2.48 21.64 -12.34
C ASP A 401 -2.89 20.34 -13.04
N ASP A 402 -2.95 19.22 -12.30
CA ASP A 402 -3.35 17.90 -12.77
C ASP A 402 -4.87 17.79 -12.97
N ALA A 403 -5.27 17.53 -14.22
CA ALA A 403 -6.66 17.42 -14.63
C ALA A 403 -7.22 15.99 -14.51
N ASP A 404 -6.39 14.96 -14.65
CA ASP A 404 -6.84 13.57 -14.81
C ASP A 404 -6.35 12.62 -13.69
N GLY A 405 -5.65 13.14 -12.68
CA GLY A 405 -5.12 12.34 -11.59
C GLY A 405 -3.75 11.73 -11.89
N GLN A 406 -3.13 12.03 -13.04
CA GLN A 406 -1.95 11.36 -13.55
C GLN A 406 -0.90 12.36 -14.05
N VAL A 407 0.36 12.04 -13.80
CA VAL A 407 1.52 12.81 -14.25
C VAL A 407 2.49 11.89 -14.94
N THR A 408 2.76 12.18 -16.20
CA THR A 408 3.86 11.56 -16.97
C THR A 408 5.20 12.16 -16.56
N GLY A 409 6.30 11.47 -16.86
CA GLY A 409 7.65 11.99 -16.68
C GLY A 409 7.88 13.29 -17.45
N ALA A 410 7.30 13.43 -18.65
CA ALA A 410 7.40 14.65 -19.44
C ALA A 410 6.70 15.84 -18.77
N GLU A 411 5.50 15.64 -18.21
CA GLU A 411 4.77 16.66 -17.46
C GLU A 411 5.50 17.03 -16.17
N TRP A 412 6.03 16.03 -15.45
CA TRP A 412 6.84 16.28 -14.26
C TRP A 412 8.07 17.14 -14.57
N LEU A 413 8.81 16.82 -15.64
CA LEU A 413 9.99 17.58 -16.07
C LEU A 413 9.62 19.00 -16.54
N SER A 414 8.50 19.14 -17.24
CA SER A 414 7.97 20.46 -17.65
C SER A 414 7.62 21.31 -16.42
N ALA A 415 6.92 20.72 -15.45
CA ALA A 415 6.60 21.36 -14.19
C ALA A 415 7.87 21.71 -13.40
N ALA A 416 8.88 20.85 -13.38
CA ALA A 416 10.13 21.08 -12.66
C ALA A 416 10.94 22.24 -13.28
N ARG A 417 10.95 22.34 -14.61
CA ARG A 417 11.50 23.50 -15.33
C ARG A 417 10.76 24.78 -14.98
N ALA A 418 9.42 24.76 -15.03
CA ALA A 418 8.59 25.91 -14.64
C ALA A 418 8.76 26.27 -13.15
N PHE A 419 9.03 25.28 -12.31
CA PHE A 419 9.31 25.48 -10.89
C PHE A 419 10.66 26.16 -10.69
N GLY A 420 11.64 25.97 -11.58
CA GLY A 420 12.92 26.70 -11.57
C GLY A 420 14.17 25.83 -11.71
N ILE A 421 14.04 24.52 -11.99
CA ILE A 421 15.21 23.72 -12.35
C ILE A 421 15.78 24.20 -13.70
N SER A 422 17.10 24.36 -13.77
CA SER A 422 17.78 24.76 -15.02
C SER A 422 17.71 23.66 -16.09
N ASP A 423 17.70 24.06 -17.37
CA ASP A 423 17.69 23.10 -18.49
C ASP A 423 18.85 22.11 -18.43
N ALA A 424 20.01 22.55 -17.92
CA ALA A 424 21.15 21.66 -17.74
C ALA A 424 20.89 20.57 -16.68
N ARG A 425 20.18 20.86 -15.58
CA ARG A 425 19.80 19.85 -14.59
C ARG A 425 18.65 18.97 -15.11
N ILE A 426 17.68 19.53 -15.84
CA ILE A 426 16.63 18.75 -16.53
C ILE A 426 17.23 17.74 -17.51
N GLY A 427 18.16 18.16 -18.37
CA GLY A 427 18.81 17.27 -19.33
C GLY A 427 19.58 16.11 -18.68
N ARG A 428 20.07 16.29 -17.46
CA ARG A 428 20.70 15.20 -16.69
C ARG A 428 19.67 14.20 -16.18
N ILE A 429 18.53 14.67 -15.69
CA ILE A 429 17.41 13.81 -15.28
C ILE A 429 16.93 12.99 -16.48
N GLU A 430 16.70 13.64 -17.63
CA GLU A 430 16.31 12.97 -18.88
C GLU A 430 17.32 11.90 -19.31
N ALA A 431 18.63 12.21 -19.22
CA ALA A 431 19.68 11.25 -19.56
C ALA A 431 19.70 10.03 -18.62
N MET A 432 19.47 10.22 -17.31
CA MET A 432 19.32 9.12 -16.35
C MET A 432 18.07 8.27 -16.60
N ILE A 433 16.97 8.91 -17.01
CA ILE A 433 15.71 8.23 -17.33
C ILE A 433 15.85 7.36 -18.57
N ALA A 434 16.35 7.93 -19.67
CA ALA A 434 16.29 7.31 -20.99
C ALA A 434 17.55 6.52 -21.37
N GLY A 435 18.71 6.81 -20.76
CA GLY A 435 20.00 6.40 -21.30
C GLY A 435 20.96 5.76 -20.30
N LYS A 436 22.10 5.29 -20.84
CA LYS A 436 23.29 5.00 -20.05
C LYS A 436 24.06 6.30 -19.85
N VAL A 437 24.21 6.70 -18.60
CA VAL A 437 25.03 7.86 -18.21
C VAL A 437 26.23 7.39 -17.39
N ASP A 438 27.30 8.19 -17.39
CA ASP A 438 28.27 8.11 -16.30
C ASP A 438 27.59 8.64 -15.04
N ALA A 439 27.09 7.73 -14.21
CA ALA A 439 26.09 8.02 -13.20
C ALA A 439 26.63 8.93 -12.09
N ALA A 440 27.86 8.71 -11.62
CA ALA A 440 28.41 9.48 -10.50
C ALA A 440 28.58 10.96 -10.84
N PRO A 441 29.25 11.35 -11.95
CA PRO A 441 29.34 12.77 -12.35
C PRO A 441 27.98 13.39 -12.67
N ALA A 442 27.06 12.63 -13.28
CA ALA A 442 25.72 13.12 -13.60
C ALA A 442 24.92 13.46 -12.34
N ILE A 443 24.96 12.58 -11.33
CA ILE A 443 24.28 12.78 -10.05
C ILE A 443 24.94 13.91 -9.26
N ASP A 444 26.28 13.95 -9.19
CA ASP A 444 26.99 15.04 -8.50
C ASP A 444 26.64 16.40 -9.07
N ALA A 445 26.60 16.52 -10.39
CA ALA A 445 26.22 17.77 -11.05
C ALA A 445 24.72 18.10 -10.93
N LEU A 446 23.86 17.10 -10.68
CA LEU A 446 22.44 17.34 -10.41
C LEU A 446 22.23 17.98 -9.03
N VAL A 447 22.97 17.51 -8.02
CA VAL A 447 22.77 17.89 -6.61
C VAL A 447 23.83 18.86 -6.06
N ALA A 448 24.82 19.25 -6.87
CA ALA A 448 25.77 20.31 -6.54
C ALA A 448 25.05 21.66 -6.50
N ASP A 449 25.16 22.37 -5.37
CA ASP A 449 24.46 23.63 -5.07
C ASP A 449 24.48 24.66 -6.21
#